data_AF-A0A2D9C369-F1
#
_entry.id   AF-A0A2D9C369-F1
#
_cell.length_a   1.000
_cell.length_b   1.000
_cell.length_c   1.000
_cell.angle_alpha   90.00
_cell.angle_beta   90.00
_cell.angle_gamma   90.00
#
_symmetry.space_group_name_H-M   'P 1'
#
loop_
_entity.id
_entity.type
_entity.pdbx_description
1 polymer ?
#
loop_
_entity_poly.entity_id
_entity_poly.type
_entity_poly.pdbx_seq_one_letter_code
_entity_poly.pdbx_strand_id
1 'polypeptide(L)'
;MVKMTGKLLKGFGEAFNDAYGEGREEWTRAFRQGRKAAEGLAENAPRMTEMSGAYPTGIRIAETFQDLVGRGIKPVEAARREIRENQGIGIKQGVGPRAGQLLGTAAADLTQDNTRNFYWLLNAAQATGNVIAESAMGNKRIGNPNLFGKSRLADDRGLPFSMKNKADISAAQELGYLDKNGQPTKGVSVANGEEKLLEKRNYEPGHLAALMIPTGVAINTGLGLMSPFGGAEGYWAALPSQDDPTTTDNVLGEVALKYFMGKTGNLLPYDEFSKVRPDVSPEEYGQYQGWKYRKGEDWNPLDDGQTSIGAGFIRTTDDGIHGPELQFMGRSLPVTTGIVPYLGALAGGIAGVRSKRPILGGVGGGMAGLAAGQVVGQLLESERRRRNAIENETDIERY
;
A
#
# COMPACT_ATOMS: atom_id res chain seq x y z
N MET A 1 -12.96 -41.37 -30.96
CA MET A 1 -12.90 -39.90 -30.78
C MET A 1 -13.92 -39.38 -29.75
N VAL A 2 -15.20 -39.78 -29.78
CA VAL A 2 -16.27 -39.27 -28.88
C VAL A 2 -16.06 -39.48 -27.36
N LYS A 3 -15.42 -40.58 -26.93
CA LYS A 3 -15.13 -40.85 -25.50
C LYS A 3 -14.02 -39.95 -24.90
N MET A 4 -13.10 -39.43 -25.70
CA MET A 4 -12.06 -38.50 -25.20
C MET A 4 -12.62 -37.10 -24.96
N THR A 5 -13.49 -36.63 -25.86
CA THR A 5 -14.12 -35.31 -25.76
C THR A 5 -15.00 -35.19 -24.51
N GLY A 6 -15.74 -36.23 -24.14
CA GLY A 6 -16.55 -36.26 -22.91
C GLY A 6 -15.74 -36.21 -21.61
N LYS A 7 -14.56 -36.85 -21.56
CA LYS A 7 -13.66 -36.77 -20.38
C LYS A 7 -12.98 -35.41 -20.24
N LEU A 8 -12.57 -34.80 -21.36
CA LEU A 8 -11.99 -33.46 -21.39
C LEU A 8 -12.98 -32.38 -20.94
N LEU A 9 -14.22 -32.43 -21.43
CA LEU A 9 -15.28 -31.48 -21.07
C LEU A 9 -15.74 -31.64 -19.61
N LYS A 10 -15.82 -32.88 -19.12
CA LYS A 10 -16.17 -33.15 -17.72
C LYS A 10 -15.08 -32.64 -16.76
N GLY A 11 -13.81 -32.92 -17.05
CA GLY A 11 -12.69 -32.45 -16.24
C GLY A 11 -12.53 -30.92 -16.26
N PHE A 12 -12.88 -30.27 -17.37
CA PHE A 12 -12.95 -28.80 -17.45
C PHE A 12 -14.04 -28.23 -16.52
N GLY A 13 -15.28 -28.71 -16.65
CA GLY A 13 -16.42 -28.15 -15.91
C GLY A 13 -16.31 -28.35 -14.40
N GLU A 14 -15.82 -29.52 -13.96
CA GLU A 14 -15.56 -29.80 -12.54
C GLU A 14 -14.47 -28.87 -11.99
N ALA A 15 -13.35 -28.72 -12.70
CA ALA A 15 -12.26 -27.84 -12.28
C ALA A 15 -12.66 -26.36 -12.30
N PHE A 16 -13.53 -25.95 -13.23
CA PHE A 16 -14.10 -24.61 -13.26
C PHE A 16 -14.96 -24.35 -12.02
N ASN A 17 -15.90 -25.23 -11.71
CA ASN A 17 -16.82 -25.04 -10.58
C ASN A 17 -16.09 -25.07 -9.23
N ASP A 18 -15.13 -25.99 -9.08
CA ASP A 18 -14.24 -26.08 -7.92
C ASP A 18 -13.46 -24.77 -7.74
N ALA A 19 -12.79 -24.31 -8.79
CA ALA A 19 -12.03 -23.06 -8.80
C ALA A 19 -12.89 -21.81 -8.57
N TYR A 20 -14.14 -21.81 -9.03
CA TYR A 20 -15.07 -20.71 -8.86
C TYR A 20 -15.55 -20.61 -7.40
N GLY A 21 -15.71 -21.76 -6.73
CA GLY A 21 -16.14 -21.86 -5.34
C GLY A 21 -15.04 -21.60 -4.30
N GLU A 22 -13.78 -21.48 -4.72
CA GLU A 22 -12.68 -21.13 -3.82
C GLU A 22 -12.83 -19.70 -3.30
N GLY A 23 -12.72 -19.54 -1.97
CA GLY A 23 -12.82 -18.26 -1.30
C GLY A 23 -11.46 -17.62 -1.03
N ARG A 24 -11.48 -16.33 -0.67
CA ARG A 24 -10.28 -15.59 -0.23
C ARG A 24 -9.63 -16.21 1.02
N GLU A 25 -10.41 -16.89 1.86
CA GLU A 25 -9.94 -17.44 3.13
C GLU A 25 -8.96 -18.60 2.94
N GLU A 26 -9.22 -19.48 1.98
CA GLU A 26 -8.36 -20.59 1.61
C GLU A 26 -7.00 -20.08 1.13
N TRP A 27 -7.02 -19.10 0.22
CA TRP A 27 -5.80 -18.50 -0.33
C TRP A 27 -5.00 -17.72 0.72
N THR A 28 -5.68 -16.98 1.60
CA THR A 28 -5.02 -16.28 2.72
C THR A 28 -4.41 -17.28 3.71
N ARG A 29 -5.10 -18.38 3.99
CA ARG A 29 -4.62 -19.45 4.86
C ARG A 29 -3.40 -20.14 4.25
N ALA A 30 -3.43 -20.48 2.96
CA ALA A 30 -2.30 -21.04 2.23
C ALA A 30 -1.09 -20.11 2.26
N PHE A 31 -1.29 -18.81 2.03
CA PHE A 31 -0.22 -17.83 2.11
C PHE A 31 0.43 -17.77 3.49
N ARG A 32 -0.37 -17.62 4.55
CA ARG A 32 0.12 -17.53 5.94
C ARG A 32 0.81 -18.82 6.39
N GLN A 33 0.27 -19.98 6.00
CA GLN A 33 0.92 -21.27 6.22
C GLN A 33 2.25 -21.36 5.47
N GLY A 34 2.31 -20.91 4.21
CA GLY A 34 3.55 -20.85 3.44
C GLY A 34 4.62 -20.01 4.12
N ARG A 35 4.26 -18.82 4.62
CA ARG A 35 5.22 -17.97 5.35
C ARG A 35 5.75 -18.62 6.61
N LYS A 36 4.89 -19.28 7.38
CA LYS A 36 5.28 -19.98 8.61
C LYS A 36 6.10 -21.23 8.32
N ALA A 37 5.66 -22.05 7.38
CA ALA A 37 6.18 -23.38 7.13
C ALA A 37 7.39 -23.39 6.20
N ALA A 38 7.37 -22.59 5.14
CA ALA A 38 8.41 -22.59 4.09
C ALA A 38 9.46 -21.49 4.30
N GLU A 39 9.10 -20.37 4.94
CA GLU A 39 10.00 -19.21 5.08
C GLU A 39 10.45 -18.93 6.51
N GLY A 40 9.83 -19.56 7.52
CA GLY A 40 10.13 -19.27 8.93
C GLY A 40 9.79 -17.83 9.34
N LEU A 41 8.87 -17.17 8.62
CA LEU A 41 8.50 -15.77 8.85
C LEU A 41 7.21 -15.64 9.65
N ALA A 42 6.93 -14.43 10.12
CA ALA A 42 5.65 -14.12 10.73
C ALA A 42 4.50 -14.23 9.72
N GLU A 43 3.28 -14.53 10.21
CA GLU A 43 2.10 -14.66 9.34
C GLU A 43 1.77 -13.34 8.62
N ASN A 44 2.04 -12.22 9.28
CA ASN A 44 1.98 -10.91 8.66
C ASN A 44 3.15 -10.68 7.70
N ALA A 45 2.88 -9.91 6.67
CA ALA A 45 3.83 -9.51 5.64
C ALA A 45 3.54 -8.05 5.26
N PRO A 46 4.43 -7.40 4.49
CA PRO A 46 4.07 -6.17 3.80
C PRO A 46 2.76 -6.33 3.01
N ARG A 47 1.90 -5.31 2.98
CA ARG A 47 0.55 -5.39 2.39
C ARG A 47 0.55 -5.93 0.96
N MET A 48 1.46 -5.47 0.11
CA MET A 48 1.57 -6.00 -1.25
C MET A 48 2.00 -7.46 -1.29
N THR A 49 2.85 -7.89 -0.38
CA THR A 49 3.26 -9.30 -0.28
C THR A 49 2.10 -10.16 0.20
N GLU A 50 1.30 -9.70 1.17
CA GLU A 50 0.08 -10.40 1.61
C GLU A 50 -0.96 -10.50 0.50
N MET A 51 -1.24 -9.39 -0.18
CA MET A 51 -2.23 -9.36 -1.27
C MET A 51 -1.81 -10.21 -2.46
N SER A 52 -0.58 -10.04 -2.97
CA SER A 52 -0.07 -10.83 -4.10
C SER A 52 0.12 -12.30 -3.77
N GLY A 53 0.54 -12.60 -2.54
CA GLY A 53 0.75 -13.97 -2.07
C GLY A 53 -0.54 -14.74 -1.78
N ALA A 54 -1.67 -14.04 -1.69
CA ALA A 54 -3.01 -14.61 -1.58
C ALA A 54 -3.88 -14.34 -2.83
N TYR A 55 -3.30 -13.85 -3.93
CA TYR A 55 -4.04 -13.51 -5.16
C TYR A 55 -4.19 -14.75 -6.08
N PRO A 56 -5.38 -15.36 -6.18
CA PRO A 56 -5.54 -16.67 -6.82
C PRO A 56 -5.16 -16.68 -8.29
N THR A 57 -5.64 -15.69 -9.05
CA THR A 57 -5.43 -15.59 -10.51
C THR A 57 -3.96 -15.42 -10.84
N GLY A 58 -3.27 -14.50 -10.16
CA GLY A 58 -1.85 -14.25 -10.39
C GLY A 58 -0.97 -15.47 -10.05
N ILE A 59 -1.26 -16.14 -8.94
CA ILE A 59 -0.54 -17.36 -8.54
C ILE A 59 -0.76 -18.46 -9.57
N ARG A 60 -2.00 -18.71 -9.99
CA ARG A 60 -2.30 -19.77 -10.97
C ARG A 60 -1.68 -19.53 -12.33
N ILE A 61 -1.67 -18.29 -12.81
CA ILE A 61 -1.00 -17.94 -14.06
C ILE A 61 0.51 -18.19 -13.92
N ALA A 62 1.11 -17.72 -12.83
CA ALA A 62 2.55 -17.88 -12.59
C ALA A 62 2.95 -19.36 -12.51
N GLU A 63 2.22 -20.17 -11.74
CA GLU A 63 2.53 -21.59 -11.59
C GLU A 63 2.23 -22.38 -12.87
N THR A 64 1.16 -22.04 -13.63
CA THR A 64 0.89 -22.67 -14.92
C THR A 64 2.01 -22.36 -15.92
N PHE A 65 2.47 -21.11 -15.95
CA PHE A 65 3.59 -20.71 -16.79
C PHE A 65 4.89 -21.41 -16.36
N GLN A 66 5.13 -21.54 -15.06
CA GLN A 66 6.29 -22.26 -14.53
C GLN A 66 6.28 -23.74 -14.95
N ASP A 67 5.11 -24.40 -14.91
CA ASP A 67 4.92 -25.78 -15.40
C ASP A 67 5.16 -25.89 -16.92
N LEU A 68 4.72 -24.90 -17.69
CA LEU A 68 4.88 -24.89 -19.15
C LEU A 68 6.33 -24.66 -19.58
N VAL A 69 7.06 -23.79 -18.89
CA VAL A 69 8.45 -23.43 -19.22
C VAL A 69 9.47 -24.39 -18.59
N GLY A 70 9.04 -25.24 -17.64
CA GLY A 70 9.90 -26.25 -17.01
C GLY A 70 11.06 -25.66 -16.20
N ARG A 71 10.94 -24.42 -15.73
CA ARG A 71 11.98 -23.78 -14.90
C ARG A 71 12.03 -24.45 -13.53
N GLY A 72 13.24 -24.67 -13.02
CA GLY A 72 13.46 -25.18 -11.67
C GLY A 72 12.72 -24.34 -10.63
N ILE A 73 11.90 -25.01 -9.82
CA ILE A 73 11.11 -24.38 -8.75
C ILE A 73 12.01 -24.17 -7.54
N LYS A 74 12.01 -22.96 -6.97
CA LYS A 74 12.77 -22.72 -5.74
C LYS A 74 12.18 -23.55 -4.59
N PRO A 75 12.97 -24.03 -3.62
CA PRO A 75 12.46 -24.85 -2.52
C PRO A 75 11.26 -24.23 -1.77
N VAL A 76 11.30 -22.91 -1.56
CA VAL A 76 10.20 -22.16 -0.93
C VAL A 76 8.94 -22.13 -1.79
N GLU A 77 9.08 -21.99 -3.10
CA GLU A 77 7.96 -22.00 -4.05
C GLU A 77 7.32 -23.40 -4.13
N ALA A 78 8.16 -24.45 -4.12
CA ALA A 78 7.70 -25.84 -4.10
C ALA A 78 6.90 -26.14 -2.83
N ALA A 79 7.42 -25.75 -1.65
CA ALA A 79 6.70 -25.92 -0.38
C ALA A 79 5.37 -25.15 -0.33
N ARG A 80 5.33 -23.92 -0.88
CA ARG A 80 4.08 -23.15 -0.99
C ARG A 80 3.05 -23.82 -1.90
N ARG A 81 3.50 -24.46 -2.98
CA ARG A 81 2.65 -25.21 -3.90
C ARG A 81 2.10 -26.46 -3.25
N GLU A 82 2.94 -27.22 -2.55
CA GLU A 82 2.53 -28.40 -1.78
C GLU A 82 1.44 -28.05 -0.74
N ILE A 83 1.58 -26.92 -0.04
CA ILE A 83 0.56 -26.43 0.90
C ILE A 83 -0.78 -26.20 0.19
N ARG A 84 -0.78 -25.59 -1.00
CA ARG A 84 -2.00 -25.38 -1.80
C ARG A 84 -2.60 -26.70 -2.27
N GLU A 85 -1.77 -27.64 -2.71
CA GLU A 85 -2.20 -28.98 -3.12
C GLU A 85 -2.85 -29.73 -1.95
N ASN A 86 -2.24 -29.69 -0.77
CA ASN A 86 -2.78 -30.28 0.46
C ASN A 86 -4.10 -29.62 0.93
N GLN A 87 -4.32 -28.36 0.58
CA GLN A 87 -5.56 -27.64 0.84
C GLN A 87 -6.61 -27.80 -0.27
N GLY A 88 -6.31 -28.56 -1.32
CA GLY A 88 -7.24 -28.81 -2.44
C GLY A 88 -7.28 -27.72 -3.51
N ILE A 89 -6.61 -26.58 -3.28
CA ILE A 89 -6.60 -25.40 -4.18
C ILE A 89 -5.41 -25.36 -5.15
N GLY A 90 -4.57 -26.40 -5.14
CA GLY A 90 -3.42 -26.56 -6.04
C GLY A 90 -3.80 -26.73 -7.52
N ILE A 91 -2.82 -26.65 -8.41
CA ILE A 91 -3.04 -26.77 -9.86
C ILE A 91 -3.58 -28.15 -10.22
N LYS A 92 -4.67 -28.18 -10.98
CA LYS A 92 -5.21 -29.43 -11.53
C LYS A 92 -4.31 -29.96 -12.65
N GLN A 93 -4.30 -31.28 -12.83
CA GLN A 93 -3.49 -31.92 -13.86
C GLN A 93 -4.27 -32.11 -15.17
N GLY A 94 -3.60 -31.90 -16.30
CA GLY A 94 -4.17 -32.04 -17.64
C GLY A 94 -4.73 -30.73 -18.22
N VAL A 95 -4.75 -30.63 -19.55
CA VAL A 95 -5.08 -29.40 -20.28
C VAL A 95 -6.52 -28.92 -20.02
N GLY A 96 -7.50 -29.83 -20.07
CA GLY A 96 -8.91 -29.50 -19.82
C GLY A 96 -9.17 -28.98 -18.40
N PRO A 97 -8.81 -29.74 -17.34
CA PRO A 97 -8.93 -29.27 -15.96
C PRO A 97 -8.17 -27.97 -15.67
N ARG A 98 -6.96 -27.76 -16.22
CA ARG A 98 -6.22 -26.50 -16.04
C ARG A 98 -6.92 -25.31 -16.68
N ALA A 99 -7.42 -25.47 -17.91
CA ALA A 99 -8.17 -24.41 -18.58
C ALA A 99 -9.46 -24.08 -17.81
N GLY A 100 -10.17 -25.10 -17.31
CA GLY A 100 -11.35 -24.94 -16.47
C GLY A 100 -11.03 -24.21 -15.18
N GLN A 101 -9.97 -24.63 -14.48
CA GLN A 101 -9.49 -24.01 -13.25
C GLN A 101 -9.12 -22.54 -13.44
N LEU A 102 -8.32 -22.21 -14.46
CA LEU A 102 -7.92 -20.83 -14.74
C LEU A 102 -9.13 -19.93 -14.97
N LEU A 103 -10.07 -20.36 -15.82
CA LEU A 103 -11.28 -19.61 -16.10
C LEU A 103 -12.21 -19.51 -14.88
N GLY A 104 -12.31 -20.57 -14.08
CA GLY A 104 -13.09 -20.58 -12.84
C GLY A 104 -12.55 -19.57 -11.83
N THR A 105 -11.23 -19.51 -11.63
CA THR A 105 -10.63 -18.51 -10.75
C THR A 105 -10.70 -17.09 -11.31
N ALA A 106 -10.57 -16.88 -12.62
CA ALA A 106 -10.80 -15.57 -13.21
C ALA A 106 -12.25 -15.10 -13.00
N ALA A 107 -13.23 -16.01 -13.12
CA ALA A 107 -14.63 -15.73 -12.82
C ALA A 107 -14.86 -15.46 -11.31
N ALA A 108 -14.24 -16.22 -10.42
CA ALA A 108 -14.29 -15.96 -8.97
C ALA A 108 -13.66 -14.60 -8.62
N ASP A 109 -12.56 -14.23 -9.27
CA ASP A 109 -11.91 -12.95 -9.06
C ASP A 109 -12.80 -11.76 -9.46
N LEU A 110 -13.55 -11.90 -10.56
CA LEU A 110 -14.54 -10.91 -11.01
C LEU A 110 -15.72 -10.76 -10.04
N THR A 111 -16.11 -11.81 -9.31
CA THR A 111 -17.29 -11.79 -8.41
C THR A 111 -16.91 -11.53 -6.95
N GLN A 112 -15.73 -11.96 -6.51
CA GLN A 112 -15.24 -11.84 -5.14
C GLN A 112 -14.31 -10.63 -4.93
N ASP A 113 -14.12 -9.80 -5.95
CA ASP A 113 -13.39 -8.52 -5.87
C ASP A 113 -11.91 -8.65 -5.45
N ASN A 114 -11.28 -9.81 -5.68
CA ASN A 114 -9.88 -10.03 -5.29
C ASN A 114 -8.91 -9.09 -6.05
N THR A 115 -9.07 -8.89 -7.36
CA THR A 115 -8.36 -7.89 -8.17
C THR A 115 -8.75 -6.46 -7.78
N ARG A 116 -10.03 -6.23 -7.46
CA ARG A 116 -10.52 -4.91 -7.05
C ARG A 116 -9.89 -4.44 -5.74
N ASN A 117 -9.45 -5.34 -4.86
CA ASN A 117 -8.68 -4.97 -3.68
C ASN A 117 -7.35 -4.29 -4.02
N PHE A 118 -6.66 -4.69 -5.10
CA PHE A 118 -5.46 -3.98 -5.58
C PHE A 118 -5.81 -2.58 -6.10
N TYR A 119 -6.92 -2.46 -6.82
CA TYR A 119 -7.42 -1.14 -7.23
C TYR A 119 -7.70 -0.26 -6.01
N TRP A 120 -8.42 -0.74 -4.99
CA TRP A 120 -8.69 0.05 -3.77
C TRP A 120 -7.44 0.40 -2.97
N LEU A 121 -6.49 -0.53 -2.85
CA LEU A 121 -5.21 -0.29 -2.20
C LEU A 121 -4.41 0.79 -2.94
N LEU A 122 -4.39 0.73 -4.27
CA LEU A 122 -3.61 1.66 -5.06
C LEU A 122 -4.31 3.02 -5.19
N ASN A 123 -5.64 3.03 -5.27
CA ASN A 123 -6.48 4.22 -5.46
C ASN A 123 -6.44 5.25 -4.31
N ALA A 124 -6.02 4.85 -3.11
CA ALA A 124 -5.70 5.81 -2.07
C ALA A 124 -4.20 6.13 -2.12
N ALA A 125 -3.83 7.37 -2.44
CA ALA A 125 -2.43 7.83 -2.41
C ALA A 125 -1.77 7.50 -1.06
N GLN A 126 -2.51 7.62 0.05
CA GLN A 126 -2.06 7.23 1.39
C GLN A 126 -1.74 5.72 1.48
N ALA A 127 -2.57 4.86 0.89
CA ALA A 127 -2.36 3.43 0.92
C ALA A 127 -1.19 2.99 0.02
N THR A 128 -1.03 3.61 -1.16
CA THR A 128 0.15 3.45 -2.03
C THR A 128 1.44 3.89 -1.33
N GLY A 129 1.44 5.06 -0.69
CA GLY A 129 2.58 5.54 0.09
C GLY A 129 2.93 4.60 1.24
N ASN A 130 1.93 4.10 1.97
CA ASN A 130 2.15 3.12 3.04
C ASN A 130 2.74 1.81 2.50
N VAL A 131 2.29 1.34 1.34
CA VAL A 131 2.85 0.14 0.69
C VAL A 131 4.34 0.32 0.36
N ILE A 132 4.70 1.47 -0.21
CA ILE A 132 6.09 1.81 -0.54
C ILE A 132 6.92 1.87 0.75
N ALA A 133 6.42 2.58 1.76
CA ALA A 133 7.11 2.73 3.03
C ALA A 133 7.32 1.40 3.76
N GLU A 134 6.29 0.56 3.81
CA GLU A 134 6.34 -0.77 4.42
C GLU A 134 7.34 -1.68 3.70
N SER A 135 7.29 -1.68 2.36
CA SER A 135 8.19 -2.47 1.53
C SER A 135 9.64 -2.03 1.68
N ALA A 136 9.90 -0.72 1.72
CA ALA A 136 11.24 -0.18 1.85
C ALA A 136 11.82 -0.41 3.26
N MET A 137 11.03 -0.15 4.31
CA MET A 137 11.47 -0.37 5.70
C MET A 137 11.63 -1.85 6.04
N GLY A 138 10.83 -2.75 5.46
CA GLY A 138 11.00 -4.20 5.62
C GLY A 138 12.08 -4.81 4.71
N ASN A 139 12.65 -4.04 3.79
CA ASN A 139 13.60 -4.55 2.80
C ASN A 139 14.93 -4.94 3.46
N LYS A 140 15.48 -6.10 3.06
CA LYS A 140 16.76 -6.62 3.58
C LYS A 140 17.98 -5.72 3.31
N ARG A 141 17.98 -4.96 2.20
CA ARG A 141 19.14 -4.15 1.78
C ARG A 141 19.13 -2.75 2.38
N ILE A 142 17.97 -2.11 2.39
CA ILE A 142 17.86 -0.69 2.75
C ILE A 142 17.24 -0.45 4.11
N GLY A 143 16.39 -1.36 4.61
CA GLY A 143 15.67 -1.24 5.87
C GLY A 143 16.08 -2.30 6.88
N ASN A 144 15.10 -2.89 7.55
CA ASN A 144 15.27 -3.92 8.56
C ASN A 144 14.43 -5.17 8.24
N PRO A 145 15.05 -6.29 7.80
CA PRO A 145 14.32 -7.51 7.44
C PRO A 145 13.63 -8.18 8.63
N ASN A 146 14.04 -7.87 9.87
CA ASN A 146 13.49 -8.47 11.07
C ASN A 146 12.13 -7.88 11.48
N LEU A 147 11.66 -6.80 10.82
CA LEU A 147 10.37 -6.18 11.13
C LEU A 147 9.20 -7.18 11.01
N PHE A 148 9.23 -8.02 9.98
CA PHE A 148 8.23 -9.06 9.72
C PHE A 148 8.71 -10.47 10.09
N GLY A 149 9.78 -10.54 10.89
CA GLY A 149 10.40 -11.79 11.33
C GLY A 149 9.82 -12.33 12.62
N LYS A 150 10.36 -13.48 13.03
CA LYS A 150 10.13 -14.12 14.32
C LYS A 150 11.47 -14.37 15.01
N SER A 151 11.43 -14.45 16.32
CA SER A 151 12.55 -14.87 17.16
C SER A 151 12.12 -16.06 18.00
N ARG A 152 13.06 -16.98 18.24
CA ARG A 152 12.84 -18.11 19.15
C ARG A 152 12.65 -17.58 20.57
N LEU A 153 11.68 -18.15 21.27
CA LEU A 153 11.51 -17.93 22.69
C LEU A 153 12.45 -18.87 23.42
N ALA A 154 13.18 -18.33 24.39
CA ALA A 154 14.13 -19.07 25.20
C ALA A 154 13.95 -18.76 26.68
N ASP A 155 14.40 -19.69 27.51
CA ASP A 155 14.47 -19.52 28.96
C ASP A 155 15.56 -18.51 29.35
N ASP A 156 15.69 -18.27 30.65
CA ASP A 156 16.70 -17.41 31.27
C ASP A 156 18.15 -17.82 30.98
N ARG A 157 18.38 -19.07 30.57
CA ARG A 157 19.68 -19.63 30.18
C ARG A 157 19.91 -19.56 28.67
N GLY A 158 18.94 -19.07 27.90
CA GLY A 158 19.02 -18.98 26.44
C GLY A 158 18.69 -20.30 25.71
N LEU A 159 18.13 -21.29 26.40
CA LEU A 159 17.67 -22.53 25.79
C LEU A 159 16.25 -22.36 25.22
N PRO A 160 15.98 -22.77 23.98
CA PRO A 160 14.69 -22.54 23.34
C PRO A 160 13.60 -23.42 23.95
N PHE A 161 12.39 -22.86 24.12
CA PHE A 161 11.26 -23.65 24.61
C PHE A 161 10.78 -24.64 23.54
N SER A 162 10.70 -25.92 23.89
CA SER A 162 10.18 -26.98 23.03
C SER A 162 8.79 -27.47 23.46
N MET A 163 7.85 -27.56 22.51
CA MET A 163 6.55 -28.20 22.77
C MET A 163 6.62 -29.73 22.97
N LYS A 164 7.82 -30.34 22.87
CA LYS A 164 8.01 -31.76 23.21
C LYS A 164 8.33 -31.97 24.70
N ASN A 165 8.80 -30.94 25.38
CA ASN A 165 9.22 -31.02 26.78
C ASN A 165 8.13 -30.44 27.70
N LYS A 166 7.63 -31.25 28.63
CA LYS A 166 6.59 -30.82 29.59
C LYS A 166 7.07 -29.71 30.53
N ALA A 167 8.35 -29.69 30.87
CA ALA A 167 8.94 -28.64 31.68
C ALA A 167 8.89 -27.29 30.94
N ASP A 168 9.26 -27.31 29.65
CA ASP A 168 9.24 -26.11 28.79
C ASP A 168 7.82 -25.61 28.56
N ILE A 169 6.84 -26.51 28.39
CA ILE A 169 5.42 -26.13 28.28
C ILE A 169 4.96 -25.42 29.55
N SER A 170 5.28 -25.98 30.72
CA SER A 170 4.86 -25.40 32.01
C SER A 170 5.50 -24.02 32.22
N ALA A 171 6.80 -23.91 31.96
CA ALA A 171 7.52 -22.63 32.03
C ALA A 171 6.97 -21.60 31.02
N ALA A 172 6.65 -22.03 29.80
CA ALA A 172 6.06 -21.17 28.78
C ALA A 172 4.63 -20.72 29.14
N GLN A 173 3.86 -21.53 29.88
CA GLN A 173 2.56 -21.14 30.43
C GLN A 173 2.70 -20.10 31.55
N GLU A 174 3.65 -20.30 32.47
CA GLU A 174 3.94 -19.33 33.54
C GLU A 174 4.38 -17.97 32.99
N LEU A 175 5.16 -17.98 31.91
CA LEU A 175 5.58 -16.77 31.19
C LEU A 175 4.49 -16.20 30.25
N GLY A 176 3.33 -16.84 30.13
CA GLY A 176 2.19 -16.38 29.33
C GLY A 176 2.36 -16.53 27.81
N TYR A 177 3.32 -17.32 27.35
CA TYR A 177 3.49 -17.67 25.93
C TYR A 177 2.51 -18.74 25.47
N LEU A 178 2.01 -19.54 26.40
CA LEU A 178 0.95 -20.52 26.20
C LEU A 178 -0.23 -20.22 27.12
N ASP A 179 -1.44 -20.53 26.68
CA ASP A 179 -2.63 -20.47 27.51
C ASP A 179 -2.74 -21.69 28.44
N LYS A 180 -3.78 -21.73 29.26
CA LYS A 180 -4.03 -22.84 30.21
C LYS A 180 -4.21 -24.20 29.52
N ASN A 181 -4.57 -24.20 28.24
CA ASN A 181 -4.76 -25.41 27.42
C ASN A 181 -3.50 -25.78 26.63
N GLY A 182 -2.39 -25.04 26.81
CA GLY A 182 -1.13 -25.26 26.11
C GLY A 182 -1.13 -24.71 24.68
N GLN A 183 -2.08 -23.85 24.32
CA GLN A 183 -2.14 -23.22 23.00
C GLN A 183 -1.33 -21.93 22.96
N PRO A 184 -0.64 -21.63 21.84
CA PRO A 184 0.09 -20.37 21.69
C PRO A 184 -0.76 -19.13 21.91
N THR A 185 -0.26 -18.20 22.72
CA THR A 185 -0.90 -16.90 22.95
C THR A 185 -0.62 -15.92 21.81
N LYS A 186 -1.18 -14.70 21.89
CA LYS A 186 -1.05 -13.66 20.87
C LYS A 186 0.41 -13.48 20.44
N GLY A 187 0.63 -13.68 19.13
CA GLY A 187 1.92 -13.45 18.49
C GLY A 187 2.95 -14.55 18.67
N VAL A 188 2.61 -15.62 19.39
CA VAL A 188 3.42 -16.83 19.55
C VAL A 188 2.97 -17.88 18.54
N SER A 189 3.92 -18.66 18.03
CA SER A 189 3.65 -19.77 17.13
C SER A 189 4.65 -20.90 17.35
N VAL A 190 4.23 -22.13 17.09
CA VAL A 190 5.12 -23.30 17.09
C VAL A 190 5.82 -23.41 15.72
N ALA A 191 7.14 -23.54 15.73
CA ALA A 191 7.97 -23.74 14.55
C ALA A 191 7.69 -25.09 13.87
N ASN A 192 7.82 -25.11 12.55
CA ASN A 192 7.79 -26.35 11.79
C ASN A 192 9.17 -26.99 11.81
N GLY A 193 9.36 -27.91 12.74
CA GLY A 193 10.58 -28.71 12.87
C GLY A 193 10.33 -29.85 13.85
N GLU A 194 11.27 -30.78 13.91
CA GLU A 194 11.17 -31.93 14.83
C GLU A 194 11.07 -31.46 16.27
N GLU A 195 11.82 -30.43 16.66
CA GLU A 195 11.85 -29.95 18.04
C GLU A 195 10.62 -29.12 18.45
N LYS A 196 9.73 -28.75 17.51
CA LYS A 196 8.50 -27.97 17.77
C LYS A 196 8.74 -26.78 18.71
N LEU A 197 9.74 -25.96 18.36
CA LEU A 197 10.17 -24.82 19.18
C LEU A 197 9.13 -23.70 19.19
N LEU A 198 9.05 -22.94 20.29
CA LEU A 198 8.22 -21.74 20.36
C LEU A 198 8.94 -20.52 19.76
N GLU A 199 8.21 -19.78 18.95
CA GLU A 199 8.67 -18.55 18.30
C GLU A 199 7.66 -17.43 18.53
N LYS A 200 8.15 -16.21 18.66
CA LYS A 200 7.32 -15.01 18.77
C LYS A 200 7.63 -14.06 17.64
N ARG A 201 6.60 -13.41 17.08
CA ARG A 201 6.81 -12.30 16.13
C ARG A 201 7.67 -11.22 16.77
N ASN A 202 8.57 -10.64 16.00
CA ASN A 202 9.47 -9.60 16.52
C ASN A 202 8.70 -8.34 16.91
N TYR A 203 7.64 -8.01 16.17
CA TYR A 203 6.81 -6.83 16.41
C TYR A 203 5.33 -7.14 16.20
N GLU A 204 4.48 -6.46 16.97
CA GLU A 204 3.03 -6.53 16.81
C GLU A 204 2.58 -5.75 15.57
N PRO A 205 1.46 -6.14 14.91
CA PRO A 205 0.95 -5.44 13.73
C PRO A 205 0.70 -3.96 13.97
N GLY A 206 0.24 -3.57 15.18
CA GLY A 206 0.05 -2.17 15.54
C GLY A 206 1.35 -1.36 15.57
N HIS A 207 2.46 -1.98 15.99
CA HIS A 207 3.78 -1.33 15.97
C HIS A 207 4.28 -1.11 14.53
N LEU A 208 4.03 -2.09 13.66
CA LEU A 208 4.39 -1.99 12.24
C LEU A 208 3.52 -0.94 11.53
N ALA A 209 2.23 -0.85 11.87
CA ALA A 209 1.35 0.20 11.38
C ALA A 209 1.80 1.59 11.83
N ALA A 210 2.32 1.73 13.05
CA ALA A 210 2.81 3.01 13.56
C ALA A 210 3.98 3.58 12.73
N LEU A 211 4.80 2.73 12.11
CA LEU A 211 5.87 3.17 11.21
C LEU A 211 5.35 3.96 10.00
N MET A 212 4.08 3.79 9.64
CA MET A 212 3.45 4.46 8.50
C MET A 212 2.90 5.85 8.85
N ILE A 213 2.83 6.20 10.14
CA ILE A 213 2.23 7.47 10.59
C ILE A 213 2.92 8.67 9.93
N PRO A 214 4.27 8.80 9.95
CA PRO A 214 4.91 10.00 9.39
C PRO A 214 4.66 10.18 7.88
N THR A 215 4.76 9.10 7.10
CA THR A 215 4.47 9.14 5.66
C THR A 215 2.99 9.41 5.37
N GLY A 216 2.09 8.88 6.21
CA GLY A 216 0.66 9.17 6.13
C GLY A 216 0.33 10.63 6.41
N VAL A 217 0.97 11.25 7.40
CA VAL A 217 0.83 12.69 7.69
C VAL A 217 1.30 13.53 6.51
N ALA A 218 2.45 13.18 5.89
CA ALA A 218 2.95 13.88 4.72
C ALA A 218 1.95 13.88 3.56
N ILE A 219 1.43 12.71 3.20
CA ILE A 219 0.48 12.54 2.10
C ILE A 219 -0.84 13.27 2.41
N ASN A 220 -1.37 13.11 3.62
CA ASN A 220 -2.62 13.76 4.00
C ASN A 220 -2.49 15.29 4.03
N THR A 221 -1.33 15.81 4.42
CA THR A 221 -1.05 17.25 4.38
C THR A 221 -0.94 17.74 2.95
N GLY A 222 -0.16 17.07 2.10
CA GLY A 222 0.01 17.45 0.69
C GLY A 222 -1.27 17.34 -0.14
N LEU A 223 -2.17 16.42 0.22
CA LEU A 223 -3.51 16.33 -0.37
C LEU A 223 -4.47 17.40 0.18
N GLY A 224 -4.12 18.18 1.20
CA GLY A 224 -5.06 19.12 1.81
C GLY A 224 -6.15 18.46 2.66
N LEU A 225 -5.92 17.23 3.14
CA LEU A 225 -6.86 16.51 4.02
C LEU A 225 -6.72 16.89 5.50
N MET A 226 -5.68 17.65 5.85
CA MET A 226 -5.37 18.09 7.21
C MET A 226 -5.94 19.48 7.54
N SER A 227 -6.86 20.00 6.73
CA SER A 227 -7.63 21.23 7.02
C SER A 227 -9.04 20.87 7.51
N PRO A 228 -9.24 20.61 8.82
CA PRO A 228 -10.54 20.15 9.33
C PRO A 228 -11.63 21.22 9.28
N PHE A 229 -11.26 22.49 9.12
CA PHE A 229 -12.19 23.63 9.17
C PHE A 229 -12.55 24.19 7.78
N GLY A 230 -12.02 23.64 6.69
CA GLY A 230 -12.25 24.21 5.36
C GLY A 230 -11.33 23.66 4.26
N GLY A 231 -11.42 24.23 3.07
CA GLY A 231 -10.58 23.88 1.93
C GLY A 231 -9.09 24.07 2.17
N ALA A 232 -8.26 23.40 1.37
CA ALA A 232 -6.87 23.81 1.25
C ALA A 232 -6.77 25.18 0.55
N GLU A 233 -5.65 25.89 0.69
CA GLU A 233 -5.44 27.19 0.05
C GLU A 233 -5.73 27.12 -1.46
N GLY A 234 -6.66 27.95 -1.94
CA GLY A 234 -7.12 27.92 -3.34
C GLY A 234 -8.30 26.98 -3.64
N TYR A 235 -8.82 26.28 -2.63
CA TYR A 235 -9.90 25.29 -2.76
C TYR A 235 -11.09 25.59 -1.87
N TRP A 236 -12.25 25.08 -2.29
CA TRP A 236 -13.45 24.99 -1.46
C TRP A 236 -13.26 23.98 -0.34
N ALA A 237 -14.05 24.07 0.73
CA ALA A 237 -14.24 22.94 1.62
C ALA A 237 -14.92 21.77 0.89
N ALA A 238 -14.79 20.54 1.40
CA ALA A 238 -15.51 19.40 0.85
C ALA A 238 -17.02 19.49 1.13
N LEU A 239 -17.41 20.12 2.24
CA LEU A 239 -18.74 20.57 2.63
C LEU A 239 -18.72 22.08 2.87
N PRO A 240 -18.83 22.89 1.82
CA PRO A 240 -18.79 24.35 1.94
C PRO A 240 -19.95 24.88 2.80
N SER A 241 -19.68 25.90 3.62
CA SER A 241 -20.70 26.72 4.25
C SER A 241 -21.47 27.52 3.19
N GLN A 242 -22.66 28.02 3.53
CA GLN A 242 -23.43 28.86 2.61
C GLN A 242 -22.84 30.26 2.45
N ASP A 243 -22.18 30.76 3.50
CA ASP A 243 -21.66 32.13 3.56
C ASP A 243 -20.24 32.25 3.02
N ASP A 244 -19.41 31.21 3.19
CA ASP A 244 -18.03 31.15 2.71
C ASP A 244 -17.68 29.73 2.21
N PRO A 245 -17.47 29.53 0.89
CA PRO A 245 -17.20 28.22 0.31
C PRO A 245 -15.83 27.64 0.71
N THR A 246 -14.94 28.44 1.29
CA THR A 246 -13.63 27.97 1.78
C THR A 246 -13.71 27.33 3.17
N THR A 247 -14.79 27.57 3.91
CA THR A 247 -15.00 27.04 5.27
C THR A 247 -16.13 26.02 5.31
N THR A 248 -16.24 25.28 6.41
CA THR A 248 -17.32 24.30 6.62
C THR A 248 -18.08 24.54 7.91
N ASP A 249 -19.41 24.48 7.84
CA ASP A 249 -20.28 24.48 9.03
C ASP A 249 -20.35 23.09 9.69
N ASN A 250 -19.87 22.04 8.98
CA ASN A 250 -19.93 20.66 9.43
C ASN A 250 -18.54 20.02 9.44
N VAL A 251 -17.73 20.44 10.43
CA VAL A 251 -16.38 19.92 10.68
C VAL A 251 -16.32 18.39 10.73
N LEU A 252 -17.32 17.73 11.34
CA LEU A 252 -17.34 16.27 11.41
C LEU A 252 -17.58 15.64 10.03
N GLY A 253 -18.49 16.20 9.24
CA GLY A 253 -18.74 15.78 7.86
C GLY A 253 -17.55 16.06 6.94
N GLU A 254 -16.88 17.21 7.11
CA GLU A 254 -15.69 17.60 6.36
C GLU A 254 -14.55 16.60 6.60
N VAL A 255 -14.26 16.31 7.88
CA VAL A 255 -13.27 15.31 8.27
C VAL A 255 -13.65 13.92 7.74
N ALA A 256 -14.94 13.55 7.78
CA ALA A 256 -15.38 12.25 7.25
C ALA A 256 -15.20 12.16 5.73
N LEU A 257 -15.60 13.18 4.97
CA LEU A 257 -15.42 13.21 3.51
C LEU A 257 -13.93 13.23 3.12
N LYS A 258 -13.11 14.00 3.82
CA LYS A 258 -11.66 14.04 3.58
C LYS A 258 -11.01 12.72 3.93
N TYR A 259 -11.25 12.20 5.12
CA TYR A 259 -10.57 11.01 5.61
C TYR A 259 -11.03 9.73 4.89
N PHE A 260 -12.34 9.55 4.68
CA PHE A 260 -12.87 8.31 4.07
C PHE A 260 -13.01 8.39 2.56
N MET A 261 -13.37 9.54 2.00
CA MET A 261 -13.57 9.69 0.56
C MET A 261 -12.38 10.36 -0.14
N GLY A 262 -11.45 10.96 0.60
CA GLY A 262 -10.31 11.69 0.03
C GLY A 262 -10.76 12.88 -0.83
N LYS A 263 -11.91 13.49 -0.51
CA LYS A 263 -12.42 14.68 -1.19
C LYS A 263 -11.82 15.93 -0.56
N THR A 264 -11.18 16.78 -1.37
CA THR A 264 -10.43 17.95 -0.91
C THR A 264 -11.12 19.28 -1.23
N GLY A 265 -12.16 19.24 -2.07
CA GLY A 265 -12.90 20.41 -2.56
C GLY A 265 -12.59 20.75 -4.02
N ASN A 266 -13.43 21.59 -4.63
CA ASN A 266 -13.20 22.12 -5.97
C ASN A 266 -12.29 23.35 -5.92
N LEU A 267 -11.67 23.69 -7.05
CA LEU A 267 -10.86 24.90 -7.16
C LEU A 267 -11.76 26.15 -7.02
N LEU A 268 -11.31 27.16 -6.27
CA LEU A 268 -12.02 28.44 -6.15
C LEU A 268 -12.10 29.16 -7.50
N PRO A 269 -13.21 29.85 -7.83
CA PRO A 269 -13.25 30.77 -8.98
C PRO A 269 -12.09 31.76 -8.94
N TYR A 270 -11.57 32.18 -10.11
CA TYR A 270 -10.34 32.98 -10.18
C TYR A 270 -10.38 34.26 -9.32
N ASP A 271 -11.51 34.96 -9.28
CA ASP A 271 -11.68 36.19 -8.49
C ASP A 271 -11.49 35.97 -6.98
N GLU A 272 -11.84 34.79 -6.46
CA GLU A 272 -11.61 34.40 -5.06
C GLU A 272 -10.25 33.73 -4.88
N PHE A 273 -9.81 32.95 -5.88
CA PHE A 273 -8.53 32.27 -5.88
C PHE A 273 -7.35 33.26 -5.85
N SER A 274 -7.40 34.32 -6.68
CA SER A 274 -6.36 35.35 -6.76
C SER A 274 -6.18 36.12 -5.46
N LYS A 275 -7.20 36.21 -4.60
CA LYS A 275 -7.09 36.83 -3.26
C LYS A 275 -6.17 36.03 -2.33
N VAL A 276 -6.17 34.70 -2.45
CA VAL A 276 -5.34 33.80 -1.63
C VAL A 276 -4.04 33.42 -2.33
N ARG A 277 -4.01 33.47 -3.67
CA ARG A 277 -2.86 33.14 -4.52
C ARG A 277 -2.65 34.22 -5.59
N PRO A 278 -2.25 35.44 -5.18
CA PRO A 278 -1.98 36.54 -6.11
C PRO A 278 -0.75 36.28 -6.99
N ASP A 279 0.09 35.30 -6.61
CA ASP A 279 1.25 34.84 -7.37
C ASP A 279 0.88 34.00 -8.61
N VAL A 280 -0.41 33.78 -8.89
CA VAL A 280 -0.87 32.97 -10.03
C VAL A 280 -1.71 33.84 -10.98
N SER A 281 -1.28 33.90 -12.23
CA SER A 281 -1.95 34.68 -13.27
C SER A 281 -3.27 34.01 -13.73
N PRO A 282 -4.19 34.75 -14.36
CA PRO A 282 -5.43 34.17 -14.90
C PRO A 282 -5.14 33.10 -15.96
N GLU A 283 -4.06 33.29 -16.72
CA GLU A 283 -3.62 32.34 -17.73
C GLU A 283 -3.12 31.03 -17.11
N GLU A 284 -2.20 31.11 -16.13
CA GLU A 284 -1.71 29.95 -15.38
C GLU A 284 -2.87 29.17 -14.73
N TYR A 285 -3.84 29.89 -14.14
CA TYR A 285 -5.03 29.29 -13.56
C TYR A 285 -5.89 28.56 -14.61
N GLY A 286 -6.10 29.17 -15.78
CA GLY A 286 -6.84 28.57 -16.89
C GLY A 286 -6.15 27.33 -17.46
N GLN A 287 -4.83 27.39 -17.63
CA GLN A 287 -4.01 26.25 -18.07
C GLN A 287 -4.10 25.09 -17.07
N TYR A 288 -4.02 25.38 -15.77
CA TYR A 288 -4.17 24.38 -14.71
C TYR A 288 -5.55 23.72 -14.71
N GLN A 289 -6.63 24.50 -14.86
CA GLN A 289 -7.98 23.94 -15.01
C GLN A 289 -8.07 23.03 -16.26
N GLY A 290 -7.47 23.49 -17.36
CA GLY A 290 -7.33 22.72 -18.59
C GLY A 290 -6.70 21.36 -18.32
N TRP A 291 -5.50 21.33 -17.75
CA TRP A 291 -4.78 20.10 -17.37
C TRP A 291 -5.60 19.19 -16.44
N LYS A 292 -6.20 19.78 -15.40
CA LYS A 292 -6.97 19.03 -14.38
C LYS A 292 -8.19 18.33 -14.97
N TYR A 293 -8.88 18.95 -15.93
CA TYR A 293 -10.10 18.41 -16.53
C TYR A 293 -9.93 17.85 -17.95
N ARG A 294 -8.72 17.93 -18.53
CA ARG A 294 -8.38 17.36 -19.84
C ARG A 294 -8.76 15.88 -19.88
N LYS A 295 -9.41 15.45 -20.96
CA LYS A 295 -9.71 14.04 -21.24
C LYS A 295 -8.84 13.61 -22.42
N GLY A 296 -7.68 13.04 -22.13
CA GLY A 296 -6.71 12.60 -23.13
C GLY A 296 -5.56 11.83 -22.51
N GLU A 297 -4.95 10.96 -23.31
CA GLU A 297 -3.68 10.32 -22.95
C GLU A 297 -2.52 11.10 -23.54
N ASP A 298 -1.47 11.21 -22.74
CA ASP A 298 -0.26 11.94 -23.04
C ASP A 298 0.88 11.25 -22.30
N TRP A 299 1.78 10.62 -23.06
CA TRP A 299 2.79 9.72 -22.51
C TRP A 299 4.18 10.35 -22.47
N ASN A 300 4.32 11.57 -22.99
CA ASN A 300 5.59 12.26 -23.11
C ASN A 300 5.62 13.43 -22.14
N PRO A 301 6.44 13.40 -21.07
CA PRO A 301 6.51 14.52 -20.14
C PRO A 301 7.44 15.65 -20.61
N LEU A 302 8.11 15.51 -21.76
CA LEU A 302 9.23 16.36 -22.17
C LEU A 302 8.87 17.40 -23.24
N ASP A 303 7.66 17.39 -23.80
CA ASP A 303 7.21 18.33 -24.83
C ASP A 303 6.51 19.55 -24.24
N ASP A 304 5.52 19.35 -23.37
CA ASP A 304 4.74 20.42 -22.74
C ASP A 304 4.84 20.43 -21.20
N GLY A 305 5.73 19.61 -20.63
CA GLY A 305 5.90 19.49 -19.17
C GLY A 305 4.73 18.79 -18.48
N GLN A 306 3.78 18.23 -19.22
CA GLN A 306 2.61 17.54 -18.72
C GLN A 306 2.59 16.09 -19.17
N THR A 307 1.82 15.27 -18.46
CA THR A 307 1.62 13.87 -18.87
C THR A 307 0.30 13.37 -18.31
N SER A 308 -0.33 12.41 -18.99
CA SER A 308 -1.57 11.74 -18.61
C SER A 308 -1.55 10.29 -19.11
N ILE A 309 -1.22 9.35 -18.22
CA ILE A 309 -1.06 7.93 -18.56
C ILE A 309 -2.24 7.13 -18.02
N GLY A 310 -2.69 6.14 -18.80
CA GLY A 310 -3.70 5.18 -18.40
C GLY A 310 -5.04 5.84 -18.12
N ALA A 311 -5.57 6.58 -19.09
CA ALA A 311 -6.80 7.36 -18.98
C ALA A 311 -6.82 8.38 -17.81
N GLY A 312 -5.67 8.96 -17.46
CA GLY A 312 -5.53 9.91 -16.35
C GLY A 312 -5.34 9.27 -14.98
N PHE A 313 -4.94 8.00 -14.95
CA PHE A 313 -4.55 7.31 -13.72
C PHE A 313 -3.33 7.97 -13.06
N ILE A 314 -2.35 8.38 -13.86
CA ILE A 314 -1.23 9.22 -13.43
C ILE A 314 -1.23 10.45 -14.34
N ARG A 315 -1.14 11.64 -13.74
CA ARG A 315 -0.81 12.87 -14.45
C ARG A 315 0.31 13.60 -13.77
N THR A 316 1.12 14.29 -14.54
CA THR A 316 2.13 15.22 -14.01
C THR A 316 1.96 16.57 -14.70
N THR A 317 2.39 17.61 -14.02
CA THR A 317 2.58 18.95 -14.58
C THR A 317 3.73 19.62 -13.85
N ASP A 318 4.60 20.31 -14.57
CA ASP A 318 5.63 21.16 -13.99
C ASP A 318 5.07 22.53 -13.55
N ASP A 319 3.96 22.96 -14.18
CA ASP A 319 3.33 24.28 -14.01
C ASP A 319 2.00 24.20 -13.22
N GLY A 320 1.96 23.37 -12.17
CA GLY A 320 0.80 23.30 -11.29
C GLY A 320 0.62 24.58 -10.46
N ILE A 321 -0.61 24.84 -9.99
CA ILE A 321 -0.86 25.99 -9.11
C ILE A 321 -0.09 25.90 -7.79
N HIS A 322 0.37 24.73 -7.36
CA HIS A 322 1.30 24.55 -6.24
C HIS A 322 2.72 24.17 -6.68
N GLY A 323 3.12 24.64 -7.87
CA GLY A 323 4.34 24.20 -8.55
C GLY A 323 4.18 22.82 -9.17
N PRO A 324 5.27 22.06 -9.38
CA PRO A 324 5.18 20.73 -9.96
C PRO A 324 4.25 19.83 -9.16
N GLU A 325 3.32 19.16 -9.84
CA GLU A 325 2.26 18.35 -9.23
C GLU A 325 2.20 16.96 -9.85
N LEU A 326 2.04 15.94 -9.00
CA LEU A 326 1.70 14.57 -9.39
C LEU A 326 0.24 14.31 -9.04
N GLN A 327 -0.60 14.15 -10.06
CA GLN A 327 -1.94 13.62 -9.87
C GLN A 327 -1.93 12.10 -9.95
N PHE A 328 -2.47 11.46 -8.92
CA PHE A 328 -2.68 10.03 -8.89
C PHE A 328 -4.17 9.75 -8.67
N MET A 329 -4.81 9.16 -9.68
CA MET A 329 -6.23 8.80 -9.70
C MET A 329 -7.15 9.97 -9.32
N GLY A 330 -6.93 11.12 -9.96
CA GLY A 330 -7.72 12.33 -9.77
C GLY A 330 -7.37 13.15 -8.52
N ARG A 331 -6.41 12.72 -7.69
CA ARG A 331 -5.93 13.47 -6.53
C ARG A 331 -4.55 14.07 -6.79
N SER A 332 -4.43 15.38 -6.69
CA SER A 332 -3.15 16.08 -6.91
C SER A 332 -2.31 16.11 -5.64
N LEU A 333 -1.03 15.75 -5.75
CA LEU A 333 -0.01 15.94 -4.74
C LEU A 333 1.05 16.90 -5.26
N PRO A 334 1.20 18.08 -4.64
CA PRO A 334 2.32 18.97 -4.93
C PRO A 334 3.66 18.32 -4.57
N VAL A 335 4.66 18.53 -5.42
CA VAL A 335 6.01 17.98 -5.21
C VAL A 335 6.64 18.60 -3.97
N THR A 336 6.57 19.92 -3.83
CA THR A 336 7.20 20.68 -2.76
C THR A 336 6.59 20.39 -1.39
N THR A 337 5.27 20.41 -1.26
CA THR A 337 4.57 20.31 0.03
C THR A 337 3.95 18.93 0.32
N GLY A 338 3.97 18.01 -0.64
CA GLY A 338 3.52 16.62 -0.48
C GLY A 338 4.63 15.59 -0.64
N ILE A 339 5.23 15.52 -1.83
CA ILE A 339 6.20 14.47 -2.18
C ILE A 339 7.53 14.63 -1.40
N VAL A 340 8.09 15.83 -1.33
CA VAL A 340 9.34 16.09 -0.59
C VAL A 340 9.20 15.73 0.91
N PRO A 341 8.15 16.19 1.62
CA PRO A 341 7.86 15.75 2.99
C PRO A 341 7.71 14.23 3.12
N TYR A 342 7.03 13.58 2.16
CA TYR A 342 6.86 12.13 2.16
C TYR A 342 8.20 11.39 2.00
N LEU A 343 9.05 11.83 1.06
CA LEU A 343 10.38 11.25 0.84
C LEU A 343 11.30 11.47 2.05
N GLY A 344 11.23 12.64 2.68
CA GLY A 344 11.92 12.93 3.94
C GLY A 344 11.48 11.97 5.04
N ALA A 345 10.16 11.82 5.25
CA ALA A 345 9.59 10.90 6.22
C ALA A 345 9.98 9.44 5.95
N LEU A 346 9.97 9.03 4.69
CA LEU A 346 10.37 7.69 4.27
C LEU A 346 11.86 7.43 4.53
N ALA A 347 12.74 8.33 4.10
CA ALA A 347 14.18 8.20 4.30
C ALA A 347 14.54 8.16 5.80
N GLY A 348 13.92 9.04 6.60
CA GLY A 348 14.06 9.05 8.05
C GLY A 348 13.55 7.76 8.70
N GLY A 349 12.41 7.24 8.25
CA GLY A 349 11.86 5.96 8.72
C GLY A 349 12.78 4.78 8.40
N ILE A 350 13.29 4.70 7.18
CA ILE A 350 14.26 3.68 6.74
C ILE A 350 15.53 3.72 7.59
N ALA A 351 16.11 4.91 7.83
CA ALA A 351 17.27 5.05 8.69
C ALA A 351 16.95 4.64 10.15
N GLY A 352 15.76 5.02 10.63
CA GLY A 352 15.30 4.76 11.98
C GLY A 352 15.06 3.28 12.31
N VAL A 353 14.48 2.51 11.39
CA VAL A 353 14.21 1.07 11.60
C VAL A 353 15.49 0.23 11.68
N ARG A 354 16.63 0.78 11.23
CA ARG A 354 17.95 0.14 11.34
C ARG A 354 18.60 0.31 12.72
N SER A 355 18.00 1.10 13.61
CA SER A 355 18.50 1.32 14.97
C SER A 355 18.29 0.11 15.89
N LYS A 356 18.84 0.17 17.11
CA LYS A 356 18.62 -0.83 18.17
C LYS A 356 17.17 -0.91 18.65
N ARG A 357 16.35 0.13 18.37
CA ARG A 357 14.93 0.16 18.71
C ARG A 357 14.12 0.42 17.43
N PRO A 358 13.97 -0.56 16.52
CA PRO A 358 13.44 -0.34 15.18
C PRO A 358 12.10 0.39 15.09
N ILE A 359 11.16 0.13 16.01
CA ILE A 359 9.86 0.81 16.00
C ILE A 359 9.99 2.27 16.42
N LEU A 360 10.57 2.53 17.60
CA LEU A 360 10.77 3.89 18.11
C LEU A 360 11.70 4.70 17.21
N GLY A 361 12.77 4.07 16.72
CA GLY A 361 13.70 4.67 15.78
C GLY A 361 13.04 4.97 14.44
N GLY A 362 12.25 4.05 13.90
CA GLY A 362 11.53 4.26 12.64
C GLY A 362 10.48 5.37 12.73
N VAL A 363 9.69 5.40 13.81
CA VAL A 363 8.73 6.50 14.05
C VAL A 363 9.46 7.82 14.26
N GLY A 364 10.46 7.87 15.15
CA GLY A 364 11.20 9.09 15.47
C GLY A 364 12.00 9.63 14.27
N GLY A 365 12.68 8.74 13.55
CA GLY A 365 13.38 9.06 12.31
C GLY A 365 12.43 9.54 11.23
N GLY A 366 11.28 8.88 11.06
CA GLY A 366 10.25 9.31 10.11
C GLY A 366 9.65 10.67 10.45
N MET A 367 9.41 10.98 11.72
CA MET A 367 8.94 12.31 12.15
C MET A 367 10.01 13.39 11.94
N ALA A 368 11.28 13.10 12.24
CA ALA A 368 12.38 14.04 11.99
C ALA A 368 12.57 14.30 10.48
N GLY A 369 12.50 13.24 9.67
CA GLY A 369 12.56 13.34 8.21
C GLY A 369 11.36 14.08 7.62
N LEU A 370 10.16 13.87 8.17
CA LEU A 370 8.96 14.63 7.81
C LEU A 370 9.17 16.12 8.08
N ALA A 371 9.59 16.49 9.29
CA ALA A 371 9.81 17.88 9.66
C ALA A 371 10.86 18.55 8.77
N ALA A 372 11.99 17.88 8.51
CA ALA A 372 13.01 18.37 7.60
C ALA A 372 12.47 18.54 6.16
N GLY A 373 11.70 17.57 5.67
CA GLY A 373 11.06 17.63 4.36
C GLY A 373 10.00 18.73 4.26
N GLN A 374 9.24 19.00 5.33
CA GLN A 374 8.31 20.13 5.40
C GLN A 374 9.03 21.47 5.34
N VAL A 375 10.13 21.63 6.08
CA VAL A 375 10.94 22.87 6.04
C VAL A 375 11.51 23.08 4.64
N VAL A 376 12.16 22.07 4.06
CA VAL A 376 12.70 22.16 2.69
C VAL A 376 11.59 22.45 1.67
N GLY A 377 10.47 21.73 1.77
CA GLY A 377 9.32 21.91 0.91
C GLY A 377 8.73 23.33 0.96
N GLN A 378 8.57 23.88 2.17
CA GLN A 378 8.09 25.24 2.37
C GLN A 378 9.08 26.29 1.86
N LEU A 379 10.39 26.08 2.04
CA LEU A 379 11.41 26.98 1.48
C LEU A 379 11.35 27.00 -0.05
N LEU A 380 11.29 25.82 -0.68
CA LEU A 380 11.14 25.70 -2.14
C LEU A 380 9.87 26.37 -2.65
N GLU A 381 8.74 26.15 -1.97
CA GLU A 381 7.46 26.74 -2.34
C GLU A 381 7.47 28.26 -2.15
N SER A 382 8.07 28.77 -1.06
CA SER A 382 8.16 30.21 -0.82
C SER A 382 9.00 30.94 -1.86
N GLU A 383 10.14 30.35 -2.27
CA GLU A 383 10.98 30.92 -3.31
C GLU A 383 10.28 30.88 -4.67
N ARG A 384 9.54 29.81 -4.97
CA ARG A 384 8.72 29.72 -6.18
C ARG A 384 7.67 30.84 -6.22
N ARG A 385 6.85 30.97 -5.17
CA ARG A 385 5.82 32.02 -5.08
C ARG A 385 6.42 33.41 -5.22
N ARG A 386 7.58 33.64 -4.63
CA ARG A 386 8.30 34.92 -4.75
C ARG A 386 8.71 35.21 -6.20
N ARG A 387 9.26 34.21 -6.92
CA ARG A 387 9.64 34.38 -8.33
C ARG A 387 8.43 34.64 -9.21
N ASN A 388 7.36 33.86 -9.07
CA ASN A 388 6.14 34.05 -9.85
C ASN A 388 5.48 35.41 -9.57
N ALA A 389 5.46 35.87 -8.32
CA ALA A 389 4.94 37.20 -7.99
C ALA A 389 5.76 38.32 -8.65
N ILE A 390 7.09 38.21 -8.67
CA ILE A 390 7.97 39.17 -9.35
C ILE A 390 7.72 39.14 -10.87
N GLU A 391 7.64 37.96 -11.47
CA GLU A 391 7.38 37.80 -12.91
C GLU A 391 6.05 38.44 -13.30
N ASN A 392 4.98 38.15 -12.56
CA ASN A 392 3.64 38.73 -12.77
C ASN A 392 3.59 40.26 -12.56
N GLU A 393 4.40 40.81 -11.64
CA GLU A 393 4.54 42.26 -11.47
C GLU A 393 5.33 42.92 -12.60
N THR A 394 6.30 42.21 -13.20
CA THR A 394 7.10 42.71 -14.32
C THR A 394 6.45 42.59 -15.69
N ASP A 395 5.50 41.65 -15.85
CA ASP A 395 4.71 41.45 -17.08
C ASP A 395 3.49 42.37 -17.17
N ILE A 396 3.39 43.39 -16.31
CA ILE A 396 2.49 44.52 -16.54
C ILE A 396 2.97 45.23 -17.81
N GLU A 397 2.31 44.92 -18.93
CA GLU A 397 2.58 45.52 -20.23
C GLU A 397 2.73 47.04 -20.11
N ARG A 398 3.86 47.51 -20.65
CA ARG A 398 4.01 48.85 -21.20
C ARG A 398 2.87 49.08 -22.21
N TYR A 399 1.78 49.67 -21.76
CA TYR A 399 0.83 50.35 -22.63
C TYR A 399 1.41 51.67 -23.15
#